data_AF-A0A6N8HN22-F1
#
_entry.id   AF-A0A6N8HN22-F1
#
_cell.length_a   1.000
_cell.length_b   1.000
_cell.length_c   1.000
_cell.angle_alpha   90.00
_cell.angle_beta   90.00
_cell.angle_gamma   90.00
#
_symmetry.space_group_name_H-M   'P 1'
#
loop_
_entity.id
_entity.type
_entity.pdbx_description
1 polymer ?
#
loop_
_entity_poly.entity_id
_entity_poly.type
_entity_poly.pdbx_seq_one_letter_code
_entity_poly.pdbx_strand_id
1 'polypeptide(L)'
;MFNCAWCNKKIGENQALFGLNVKFVEGSELSSKEGEITHVYLTSRGTKVPMIVTTADSEAKKEGVDGVFPICSEPCSEKLKKALEKEKDLFKEVSDLGD
;
A
#
# COMPACT_ATOMS: atom_id res chain seq x y z
N MET A 1 3.18 15.79 0.43
CA MET A 1 3.48 15.39 -0.97
C MET A 1 3.89 13.93 -0.99
N PHE A 2 3.20 13.07 -1.75
CA PHE A 2 3.45 11.62 -1.77
C PHE A 2 4.14 11.19 -3.07
N ASN A 3 4.85 10.07 -3.04
CA ASN A 3 5.35 9.43 -4.25
C ASN A 3 4.51 8.21 -4.57
N CYS A 4 4.18 8.04 -5.85
CA CYS A 4 3.47 6.86 -6.32
C CYS A 4 4.29 5.59 -6.00
N ALA A 5 3.69 4.66 -5.26
CA ALA A 5 4.30 3.40 -4.89
C ALA A 5 4.72 2.57 -6.10
N TRP A 6 4.04 2.71 -7.24
CA TRP A 6 4.45 2.06 -8.48
C TRP A 6 5.55 2.82 -9.22
N CYS A 7 5.24 3.97 -9.83
CA CYS A 7 6.16 4.63 -10.76
C CYS A 7 7.18 5.56 -10.09
N ASN A 8 7.12 5.71 -8.76
CA ASN A 8 7.94 6.64 -7.97
C ASN A 8 7.86 8.10 -8.42
N LYS A 9 6.83 8.45 -9.20
CA LYS A 9 6.56 9.85 -9.56
C LYS A 9 5.97 10.56 -8.34
N LYS A 10 6.37 11.83 -8.16
CA LYS A 10 5.72 12.73 -7.19
C LYS A 10 4.27 12.94 -7.60
N ILE A 11 3.37 12.74 -6.65
CA ILE A 11 1.95 13.06 -6.75
C ILE A 11 1.81 14.48 -6.20
N GLY A 12 1.47 15.42 -7.09
CA GLY A 12 1.23 16.81 -6.70
C GLY A 12 0.01 16.94 -5.80
N GLU A 13 -0.03 17.99 -4.98
CA GLU A 13 -1.14 18.23 -4.04
C GLU A 13 -2.50 18.42 -4.73
N ASN A 14 -2.49 18.82 -6.01
CA ASN A 14 -3.69 18.99 -6.84
C ASN A 14 -3.97 17.79 -7.78
N GLN A 15 -3.28 16.66 -7.61
CA GLN A 15 -3.49 15.46 -8.41
C GLN A 15 -4.30 14.42 -7.64
N ALA A 16 -5.15 13.68 -8.35
CA ALA A 16 -5.87 12.55 -7.77
C ALA A 16 -4.90 11.54 -7.14
N LEU A 17 -5.11 11.26 -5.87
CA LEU A 17 -4.39 10.24 -5.12
C LEU A 17 -5.29 9.02 -4.99
N PHE A 18 -4.84 7.90 -5.54
CA PHE A 18 -5.53 6.62 -5.42
C PHE A 18 -4.87 5.82 -4.28
N GLY A 19 -5.70 5.16 -3.47
CA GLY A 19 -5.25 4.27 -2.39
C GLY A 19 -5.46 2.82 -2.78
N LEU A 20 -4.38 2.02 -2.79
CA LEU A 20 -4.48 0.57 -2.91
C LEU A 20 -4.33 -0.05 -1.52
N ASN A 21 -5.40 -0.67 -1.04
CA ASN A 21 -5.51 -1.27 0.27
C ASN A 21 -4.88 -2.66 0.29
N VAL A 22 -4.24 -2.98 1.41
CA VAL A 22 -3.65 -4.29 1.64
C VAL A 22 -3.93 -4.80 3.04
N LYS A 23 -4.07 -6.13 3.13
CA LYS A 23 -4.03 -6.89 4.38
C LYS A 23 -2.65 -7.48 4.55
N PHE A 24 -2.07 -7.32 5.73
CA PHE A 24 -0.82 -7.99 6.06
C PHE A 24 -1.09 -9.44 6.44
N VAL A 25 -0.06 -10.28 6.30
CA VAL A 25 -0.09 -11.61 6.93
C VAL A 25 0.04 -11.48 8.45
N GLU A 26 -0.54 -12.42 9.19
CA GLU A 26 -0.37 -12.47 10.65
C GLU A 26 1.11 -12.64 11.01
N GLY A 27 1.60 -11.85 11.96
CA GLY A 27 3.02 -11.83 12.34
C GLY A 27 3.89 -10.94 11.45
N SER A 28 3.31 -10.18 10.53
CA SER A 28 4.05 -9.17 9.76
C SER A 28 4.64 -8.08 10.67
N GLU A 29 5.94 -7.81 10.50
CA GLU A 29 6.65 -6.70 11.17
C GLU A 29 6.08 -5.32 10.81
N LEU A 30 5.26 -5.23 9.75
CA LEU A 30 4.61 -3.99 9.33
C LEU A 30 3.57 -3.51 10.35
N SER A 31 2.96 -4.43 11.12
CA SER A 31 1.99 -4.07 12.16
C SER A 31 2.62 -3.33 13.35
N SER A 32 3.95 -3.30 13.47
CA SER A 32 4.63 -2.51 14.50
C SER A 32 4.84 -1.05 14.11
N LYS A 33 4.48 -0.66 12.88
CA LYS A 33 4.71 0.69 12.31
C LYS A 33 3.41 1.45 12.05
N GLU A 34 2.38 1.12 12.81
CA GLU A 34 1.04 1.70 12.69
C GLU A 34 1.05 3.23 12.79
N GLY A 35 0.33 3.90 11.88
CA GLY A 35 0.22 5.35 11.84
C GLY A 35 1.39 6.06 11.17
N GLU A 36 2.37 5.33 10.64
CA GLU A 36 3.52 5.90 9.95
C GLU A 36 3.59 5.52 8.47
N ILE A 37 4.27 6.36 7.68
CA ILE A 37 4.64 6.03 6.31
C ILE A 37 5.92 5.20 6.36
N THR A 38 5.79 3.89 6.12
CA THR A 38 6.91 2.97 6.03
C THR A 38 7.29 2.71 4.57
N HIS A 39 8.50 2.21 4.35
CA HIS A 39 8.93 1.75 3.03
C HIS A 39 8.97 0.23 3.03
N VAL A 40 8.12 -0.40 2.21
CA VAL A 40 8.08 -1.86 2.05
C VAL A 40 8.94 -2.27 0.87
N TYR A 41 9.76 -3.30 1.07
CA TYR A 41 10.54 -3.89 -0.01
C TYR A 41 9.68 -4.91 -0.77
N LEU A 42 9.51 -4.72 -2.08
CA LEU A 42 8.82 -5.67 -2.94
C LEU A 42 9.85 -6.56 -3.61
N THR A 43 9.86 -7.85 -3.27
CA THR A 43 10.79 -8.85 -3.81
C THR A 43 10.61 -9.03 -5.31
N SER A 44 9.36 -8.99 -5.79
CA SER A 44 8.95 -9.13 -7.19
C SER A 44 9.59 -8.09 -8.10
N ARG A 45 10.04 -6.97 -7.53
CA ARG A 45 10.60 -5.82 -8.25
C ARG A 45 12.00 -5.45 -7.78
N GLY A 46 12.43 -5.95 -6.62
CA GLY A 46 13.72 -5.63 -6.02
C GLY A 46 13.85 -4.18 -5.56
N THR A 47 12.75 -3.51 -5.19
CA THR A 47 12.78 -2.09 -4.78
C THR A 47 11.90 -1.80 -3.58
N LYS A 48 12.17 -0.68 -2.91
CA LYS A 48 11.36 -0.16 -1.80
C LYS A 48 10.31 0.81 -2.31
N VAL A 49 9.10 0.71 -1.79
CA VAL A 49 7.96 1.56 -2.14
C VAL A 49 7.32 2.13 -0.86
N PRO A 50 6.85 3.39 -0.86
CA PRO A 50 6.17 3.97 0.28
C PRO A 50 4.79 3.33 0.51
N MET A 51 4.45 3.06 1.76
CA MET A 51 3.16 2.54 2.22
C MET A 51 2.76 3.27 3.50
N ILE A 52 1.48 3.61 3.62
CA ILE A 52 0.89 4.17 4.83
C ILE A 52 0.35 3.00 5.64
N VAL A 53 0.82 2.79 6.86
CA VAL A 53 0.27 1.76 7.75
C VAL A 53 -0.91 2.35 8.50
N THR A 54 -2.08 1.71 8.43
CA THR A 54 -3.26 2.17 9.16
C THR A 54 -3.08 1.89 10.66
N THR A 55 -3.64 2.73 11.52
CA THR A 55 -3.60 2.49 12.97
C THR A 55 -4.62 1.42 13.37
N ALA A 56 -4.33 0.63 14.41
CA ALA A 56 -5.25 -0.39 14.92
C ALA A 56 -6.66 0.16 15.24
N ASP A 57 -6.73 1.42 15.65
CA ASP A 57 -7.98 2.10 16.02
C ASP A 57 -8.72 2.74 14.83
N SER A 58 -8.17 2.68 13.62
CA SER A 58 -8.78 3.28 12.43
C SER A 58 -9.96 2.46 11.90
N GLU A 59 -10.95 3.13 11.30
CA GLU A 59 -12.06 2.47 10.60
C GLU A 59 -11.55 1.54 9.48
N ALA A 60 -10.46 1.93 8.81
CA ALA A 60 -9.79 1.11 7.82
C ALA A 60 -9.38 -0.26 8.39
N LYS A 61 -8.79 -0.33 9.60
CA LYS A 61 -8.44 -1.61 10.25
C LYS A 61 -9.66 -2.48 10.55
N LYS A 62 -10.80 -1.86 10.88
CA LYS A 62 -12.07 -2.57 11.12
C LYS A 62 -12.66 -3.16 9.84
N GLU A 63 -12.41 -2.52 8.70
CA GLU A 63 -12.68 -3.09 7.37
C GLU A 63 -11.60 -4.08 6.90
N GLY A 64 -10.59 -4.32 7.76
CA GLY A 64 -9.49 -5.21 7.50
C GLY A 64 -8.43 -4.59 6.58
N VAL A 65 -8.28 -3.28 6.51
CA VAL A 65 -7.21 -2.64 5.76
C VAL A 65 -6.06 -2.34 6.73
N ASP A 66 -4.93 -3.00 6.55
CA ASP A 66 -3.72 -2.83 7.38
C ASP A 66 -2.75 -1.77 6.81
N GLY A 67 -2.81 -1.55 5.49
CA GLY A 67 -1.96 -0.58 4.82
C GLY A 67 -2.56 -0.05 3.53
N VAL A 68 -2.11 1.13 3.13
CA VAL A 68 -2.54 1.83 1.92
C VAL A 68 -1.32 2.29 1.13
N PHE A 69 -1.25 1.91 -0.15
CA PHE A 69 -0.24 2.41 -1.06
C PHE A 69 -0.75 3.65 -1.81
N PRO A 70 0.00 4.77 -1.79
CA PRO A 70 -0.34 5.94 -2.58
C PRO A 70 -0.01 5.72 -4.06
N ILE A 71 -0.97 5.95 -4.95
CA ILE A 71 -0.84 5.71 -6.39
C ILE A 71 -1.33 6.93 -7.18
N CYS A 72 -0.64 7.24 -8.29
CA CYS A 72 -0.96 8.41 -9.12
C CYS A 72 -2.03 8.16 -10.19
N SER A 73 -2.35 6.90 -10.50
CA SER A 73 -3.28 6.53 -11.58
C SER A 73 -3.68 5.04 -11.52
N GLU A 74 -4.85 4.70 -12.08
CA GLU A 74 -5.34 3.32 -12.18
C GLU A 74 -4.34 2.33 -12.81
N PRO A 75 -3.63 2.64 -13.92
CA PRO A 75 -2.67 1.69 -14.49
C PRO A 75 -1.49 1.41 -13.56
N CYS A 76 -1.17 2.33 -12.66
CA CYS A 76 -0.18 2.09 -11.62
C CYS A 76 -0.75 1.18 -10.52
N SER A 77 -2.04 1.28 -10.23
CA SER A 77 -2.75 0.42 -9.28
C SER A 77 -2.74 -1.03 -9.73
N GLU A 78 -3.19 -1.31 -10.96
CA GLU A 78 -3.22 -2.67 -11.49
C GLU A 78 -1.84 -3.34 -11.51
N LYS A 79 -0.80 -2.57 -11.86
CA LYS A 79 0.58 -3.08 -11.88
C LYS A 79 1.12 -3.34 -10.48
N LEU A 80 0.82 -2.45 -9.52
CA LEU A 80 1.23 -2.64 -8.14
C LEU A 80 0.47 -3.83 -7.51
N LYS A 81 -0.83 -3.94 -7.75
CA LYS A 81 -1.66 -5.06 -7.32
C LYS A 81 -1.08 -6.41 -7.77
N LYS A 82 -0.75 -6.55 -9.05
CA LYS A 82 -0.10 -7.77 -9.59
C LYS A 82 1.28 -8.06 -8.98
N ALA A 83 1.99 -7.03 -8.50
CA ALA A 83 3.25 -7.21 -7.79
C ALA A 83 2.99 -7.67 -6.35
N LEU A 84 2.08 -7.03 -5.63
CA LEU A 84 1.70 -7.37 -4.26
C LEU A 84 1.07 -8.77 -4.16
N GLU A 85 0.31 -9.21 -5.17
CA GLU A 85 -0.21 -10.58 -5.27
C GLU A 85 0.89 -11.66 -5.31
N LYS A 86 2.12 -11.29 -5.68
CA LYS A 86 3.30 -12.16 -5.62
C LYS A 86 4.00 -12.13 -4.27
N GLU A 87 3.82 -11.06 -3.50
CA GLU A 87 4.38 -10.87 -2.16
C GLU A 87 3.49 -11.51 -1.08
N LYS A 88 3.16 -12.80 -1.25
CA LYS A 88 2.27 -13.53 -0.34
C LYS A 88 2.83 -13.70 1.07
N ASP A 89 4.15 -13.53 1.22
CA ASP A 89 4.85 -13.55 2.51
C ASP A 89 4.63 -12.25 3.32
N LEU A 90 4.15 -11.19 2.69
CA LEU A 90 3.91 -9.88 3.32
C LEU A 90 2.43 -9.50 3.32
N PHE A 91 1.74 -9.78 2.22
CA PHE A 91 0.35 -9.37 2.01
C PHE A 91 -0.54 -10.59 1.78
N LYS A 92 -1.62 -10.65 2.55
CA LYS A 92 -2.65 -11.69 2.45
C LYS A 92 -3.71 -11.35 1.40
N GLU A 93 -4.06 -10.07 1.29
CA GLU A 93 -5.12 -9.58 0.41
C GLU A 93 -4.78 -8.18 -0.10
N VAL A 94 -5.25 -7.85 -1.30
CA VAL A 94 -5.05 -6.56 -1.95
C VAL A 94 -6.37 -6.13 -2.59
N SER A 95 -6.87 -4.95 -2.22
CA SER A 95 -8.13 -4.39 -2.72
C SER A 95 -7.96 -2.92 -3.10
N ASP A 96 -8.70 -2.46 -4.11
CA ASP A 96 -8.70 -1.06 -4.53
C ASP A 96 -9.76 -0.29 -3.71
N LEU A 97 -9.45 0.92 -3.27
CA LEU A 97 -10.42 1.76 -2.55
C LEU A 97 -11.34 2.43 -3.58
N GLY A 98 -12.41 1.73 -3.95
CA GLY A 98 -13.37 2.18 -4.97
C GLY A 98 -14.31 1.07 -5.45
N ASP A 99 -15.22 0.65 -4.56
CA ASP A 99 -16.56 0.16 -4.91
C ASP A 99 -17.57 0.84 -3.97
#